data_AF-A0A453H6Z3-F1
#
_entry.id   AF-A0A453H6Z3-F1
#
_cell.length_a   1.000
_cell.length_b   1.000
_cell.length_c   1.000
_cell.angle_alpha   90.00
_cell.angle_beta   90.00
_cell.angle_gamma   90.00
#
_symmetry.space_group_name_H-M   'P 1'
#
loop_
_entity.id
_entity.type
_entity.pdbx_description
1 polymer ?
#
loop_
_entity_poly.entity_id
_entity_poly.type
_entity_poly.pdbx_seq_one_letter_code
_entity_poly.pdbx_strand_id
1 'polypeptide(L)'
;MVHKIFNVPSGPRVVELLKRNERCELRDIYREGTRAPMKKSISVIKKASDNDVVTLERTWVLLCLALVLVPGTGNMVLLDYLASLKDLDELNEFAWDEHVLATALREAGNYQLKREAGASGFWIGGCLPMFVV
;
A
#
# COMPACT_ATOMS: atom_id res chain seq x y z
N MET A 1 -17.88 -1.79 21.25
CA MET A 1 -16.73 -2.62 20.82
C MET A 1 -16.65 -2.46 19.31
N VAL A 2 -15.65 -1.74 18.80
CA VAL A 2 -15.52 -1.51 17.35
C VAL A 2 -14.99 -2.81 16.74
N HIS A 3 -15.81 -3.50 15.95
CA HIS A 3 -15.33 -4.65 15.20
C HIS A 3 -14.40 -4.15 14.09
N LYS A 4 -13.19 -4.72 13.98
CA LYS A 4 -12.27 -4.46 12.87
C LYS A 4 -12.89 -5.10 11.60
N ILE A 5 -13.57 -4.30 10.77
CA ILE A 5 -14.32 -4.75 9.57
C ILE A 5 -13.37 -5.02 8.38
N PHE A 6 -12.11 -4.62 8.46
CA PHE A 6 -11.12 -4.93 7.44
C PHE A 6 -10.63 -6.37 7.65
N ASN A 7 -10.92 -7.26 6.70
CA ASN A 7 -10.38 -8.61 6.65
C ASN A 7 -8.89 -8.60 6.21
N VAL A 8 -8.10 -7.80 6.93
CA VAL A 8 -6.69 -7.52 6.71
C VAL A 8 -5.98 -7.87 8.03
N PRO A 9 -4.74 -8.41 8.00
CA PRO A 9 -4.11 -8.89 9.23
C PRO A 9 -3.95 -7.79 10.29
N SER A 10 -4.06 -8.19 11.54
CA SER A 10 -3.95 -7.31 12.71
C SER A 10 -3.00 -7.93 13.73
N GLY A 11 -1.72 -7.97 13.37
CA GLY A 11 -0.67 -8.45 14.25
C GLY A 11 -0.15 -7.38 15.20
N PRO A 12 0.72 -7.74 16.16
CA PRO A 12 1.22 -6.83 17.20
C PRO A 12 2.32 -5.87 16.72
N ARG A 13 2.96 -6.13 15.56
CA ARG A 13 4.08 -5.32 15.06
C ARG A 13 3.56 -4.21 14.15
N VAL A 14 4.13 -3.01 14.27
CA VAL A 14 3.85 -1.94 13.31
C VAL A 14 4.39 -2.28 11.92
N VAL A 15 3.66 -1.92 10.87
CA VAL A 15 4.11 -2.07 9.48
C VAL A 15 5.42 -1.29 9.30
N GLU A 16 6.44 -2.00 8.86
CA GLU A 16 7.76 -1.48 8.56
C GLU A 16 7.81 -0.95 7.12
N LEU A 17 8.37 0.26 6.97
CA LEU A 17 8.57 0.91 5.68
C LEU A 17 10.06 1.21 5.48
N LEU A 18 10.56 0.92 4.27
CA LEU A 18 11.91 1.29 3.89
C LEU A 18 12.07 2.81 3.95
N LYS A 19 13.23 3.24 4.45
CA LYS A 19 13.57 4.67 4.43
C LYS A 19 13.91 5.13 3.00
N ARG A 20 13.80 6.45 2.76
CA ARG A 20 13.97 7.08 1.44
C ARG A 20 15.27 6.70 0.70
N ASN A 21 16.33 6.34 1.43
CA ASN A 21 17.63 5.95 0.88
C ASN A 21 18.06 4.51 1.26
N GLU A 22 17.17 3.74 1.86
CA GLU A 22 17.48 2.37 2.25
C GLU A 22 17.60 1.48 1.02
N ARG A 23 18.71 0.74 0.94
CA ARG A 23 18.90 -0.24 -0.14
C ARG A 23 18.03 -1.46 0.16
N CYS A 24 17.29 -1.89 -0.85
CA CYS A 24 16.53 -3.13 -0.82
C CYS A 24 16.63 -3.75 -2.21
N GLU A 25 17.26 -4.91 -2.29
CA GLU A 25 17.54 -5.62 -3.55
C GLU A 25 16.25 -5.98 -4.29
N LEU A 26 15.16 -6.17 -3.55
CA LEU A 26 13.84 -6.44 -4.10
C LEU A 26 13.25 -5.25 -4.88
N ARG A 27 13.78 -4.03 -4.74
CA ARG A 27 13.25 -2.84 -5.45
C ARG A 27 13.47 -2.91 -6.95
N ASP A 28 14.57 -3.53 -7.39
CA ASP A 28 15.06 -3.37 -8.75
C ASP A 28 14.17 -4.05 -9.79
N ILE A 29 13.55 -5.18 -9.42
CA ILE A 29 12.63 -5.91 -10.32
C ILE A 29 11.35 -5.13 -10.63
N TYR A 30 10.96 -4.19 -9.77
CA TYR A 30 9.75 -3.37 -9.91
C TYR A 30 10.01 -2.00 -10.54
N ARG A 31 11.28 -1.65 -10.77
CA ARG A 31 11.65 -0.31 -11.24
C ARG A 31 11.76 -0.21 -12.77
N GLU A 32 11.44 0.99 -13.25
CA GLU A 32 11.76 1.51 -14.57
C GLU A 32 12.42 2.89 -14.36
N GLY A 33 13.77 2.92 -14.43
CA GLY A 33 14.54 4.09 -14.03
C GLY A 33 14.36 4.40 -12.53
N THR A 34 13.93 5.62 -12.20
CA THR A 34 13.71 6.07 -10.81
C THR A 34 12.29 5.77 -10.30
N ARG A 35 11.46 5.13 -11.12
CA ARG A 35 10.02 4.96 -10.92
C ARG A 35 9.65 3.50 -10.76
N ALA A 36 8.53 3.23 -10.09
CA ALA A 36 7.99 1.88 -9.89
C ALA A 36 6.53 1.80 -10.38
N PRO A 37 6.31 1.83 -11.72
CA PRO A 37 4.97 1.84 -12.27
C PRO A 37 4.25 0.51 -12.05
N MET A 38 2.94 0.53 -11.79
CA MET A 38 2.14 -0.70 -11.61
C MET A 38 2.25 -1.66 -12.81
N LYS A 39 2.37 -1.10 -14.03
CA LYS A 39 2.58 -1.89 -15.25
C LYS A 39 3.82 -2.79 -15.17
N LYS A 40 4.89 -2.33 -14.52
CA LYS A 40 6.10 -3.12 -14.32
C LYS A 40 5.83 -4.30 -13.39
N SER A 41 5.14 -4.06 -12.27
CA SER A 41 4.71 -5.11 -11.33
C SER A 41 3.80 -6.16 -12.00
N ILE A 42 2.87 -5.75 -12.87
CA ILE A 42 2.07 -6.68 -13.67
C ILE A 42 2.96 -7.50 -14.61
N SER A 43 3.99 -6.91 -15.21
CA SER A 43 4.96 -7.65 -16.02
C SER A 43 5.79 -8.63 -15.17
N VAL A 44 6.06 -8.34 -13.90
CA VAL A 44 6.78 -9.26 -13.00
C VAL A 44 5.92 -10.51 -12.79
N ILE A 45 4.65 -10.35 -12.43
CA ILE A 45 3.72 -11.48 -12.27
C ILE A 45 3.61 -12.30 -13.56
N LYS A 46 3.43 -11.65 -14.71
CA LYS A 46 3.28 -12.34 -16.01
C LYS A 46 4.52 -13.14 -16.44
N LYS A 47 5.69 -12.82 -15.90
CA LYS A 47 6.96 -13.47 -16.24
C LYS A 47 7.41 -14.47 -15.19
N ALA A 48 6.90 -14.36 -13.97
CA ALA A 48 7.20 -15.31 -12.90
C ALA A 48 6.67 -16.70 -13.28
N SER A 49 7.44 -17.72 -12.94
CA SER A 49 6.96 -19.10 -13.00
C SER A 49 5.90 -19.30 -11.91
N ASP A 50 4.93 -20.19 -12.13
CA ASP A 50 3.94 -20.57 -11.12
C ASP A 50 4.60 -21.14 -9.84
N ASN A 51 5.83 -21.65 -9.94
CA ASN A 51 6.61 -22.14 -8.81
C ASN A 51 7.34 -21.01 -8.03
N ASP A 52 7.39 -19.79 -8.56
CA ASP A 52 7.96 -18.61 -7.89
C ASP A 52 6.88 -17.91 -7.05
N VAL A 53 6.32 -18.67 -6.11
CA VAL A 53 5.19 -18.26 -5.26
C VAL A 53 5.53 -16.97 -4.49
N VAL A 54 6.75 -16.86 -3.98
CA VAL A 54 7.20 -15.69 -3.21
C VAL A 54 7.15 -14.41 -4.05
N THR A 55 7.63 -14.45 -5.29
CA THR A 55 7.56 -13.27 -6.18
C THR A 55 6.12 -12.95 -6.55
N LEU A 56 5.30 -13.98 -6.83
CA LEU A 56 3.88 -13.80 -7.16
C LEU A 56 3.12 -13.14 -6.02
N GLU A 57 3.20 -13.69 -4.82
CA GLU A 57 2.50 -13.19 -3.62
C GLU A 57 2.97 -11.80 -3.22
N ARG A 58 4.29 -11.57 -3.14
CA ARG A 58 4.83 -10.24 -2.81
C ARG A 58 4.36 -9.19 -3.80
N THR A 59 4.41 -9.51 -5.09
CA THR A 59 3.98 -8.57 -6.13
C THR A 59 2.48 -8.33 -6.08
N TRP A 60 1.70 -9.37 -5.78
CA TRP A 60 0.26 -9.27 -5.58
C TRP A 60 -0.08 -8.34 -4.41
N VAL A 61 0.55 -8.52 -3.25
CA VAL A 61 0.34 -7.65 -2.08
C VAL A 61 0.71 -6.20 -2.40
N LEU A 62 1.82 -5.94 -3.10
CA LEU A 62 2.19 -4.59 -3.55
C LEU A 62 1.12 -3.96 -4.46
N LEU A 63 0.50 -4.75 -5.34
CA LEU A 63 -0.58 -4.27 -6.19
C LEU A 63 -1.85 -4.00 -5.38
N CYS A 64 -2.23 -4.87 -4.45
CA CYS A 64 -3.37 -4.65 -3.54
C CYS A 64 -3.20 -3.38 -2.71
N LEU A 65 -1.99 -3.15 -2.18
CA LEU A 65 -1.65 -1.91 -1.48
C LEU A 65 -1.83 -0.70 -2.39
N ALA A 66 -1.29 -0.74 -3.59
CA ALA A 66 -1.31 0.41 -4.49
C ALA A 66 -2.69 0.69 -5.14
N LEU A 67 -3.55 -0.32 -5.26
CA LEU A 67 -4.86 -0.22 -5.93
C LEU A 67 -6.02 0.00 -4.95
N VAL A 68 -5.99 -0.65 -3.78
CA VAL A 68 -7.16 -0.78 -2.91
C VAL A 68 -6.88 -0.24 -1.52
N LEU A 69 -5.80 -0.68 -0.87
CA LEU A 69 -5.61 -0.44 0.57
C LEU A 69 -4.97 0.92 0.87
N VAL A 70 -3.97 1.31 0.09
CA VAL A 70 -3.21 2.56 0.24
C VAL A 70 -2.98 3.21 -1.13
N PRO A 71 -4.07 3.58 -1.84
CA PRO A 71 -3.97 4.07 -3.20
C PRO A 71 -3.26 5.43 -3.26
N GLY A 72 -2.35 5.57 -4.23
CA GLY A 72 -1.69 6.83 -4.56
C GLY A 72 -2.18 7.39 -5.90
N THR A 73 -1.76 8.61 -6.25
CA THR A 73 -2.20 9.31 -7.48
C THR A 73 -1.39 8.96 -8.73
N GLY A 74 -0.27 8.24 -8.59
CA GLY A 74 0.72 8.09 -9.66
C GLY A 74 0.65 6.81 -10.50
N ASN A 75 -0.31 5.91 -10.28
CA ASN A 75 -0.30 4.53 -10.82
C ASN A 75 1.03 3.81 -10.54
N MET A 76 1.54 3.95 -9.31
CA MET A 76 2.83 3.42 -8.85
C MET A 76 2.61 2.41 -7.73
N VAL A 77 3.45 1.39 -7.67
CA VAL A 77 3.55 0.56 -6.45
C VAL A 77 4.41 1.27 -5.40
N LEU A 78 4.03 1.09 -4.13
CA LEU A 78 4.72 1.70 -2.99
C LEU A 78 5.83 0.75 -2.53
N LEU A 79 7.02 0.90 -3.09
CA LEU A 79 8.15 0.01 -2.81
C LEU A 79 8.65 0.08 -1.36
N ASP A 80 8.21 1.06 -0.58
CA ASP A 80 8.61 1.18 0.82
C ASP A 80 8.06 0.03 1.67
N TYR A 81 6.92 -0.55 1.30
CA TYR A 81 6.37 -1.74 1.98
C TYR A 81 7.21 -3.00 1.81
N LEU A 82 8.21 -3.01 0.92
CA LEU A 82 9.12 -4.16 0.78
C LEU A 82 9.89 -4.50 2.06
N ALA A 83 9.98 -3.57 3.03
CA ALA A 83 10.49 -3.88 4.36
C ALA A 83 9.64 -4.95 5.05
N SER A 84 8.32 -4.75 5.11
CA SER A 84 7.36 -5.72 5.69
C SER A 84 7.04 -6.91 4.79
N LEU A 85 7.42 -6.87 3.51
CA LEU A 85 7.15 -7.94 2.54
C LEU A 85 8.39 -8.75 2.18
N LYS A 86 9.48 -8.59 2.94
CA LYS A 86 10.72 -9.34 2.72
C LYS A 86 10.50 -10.82 3.03
N ASP A 87 9.97 -11.09 4.23
CA ASP A 87 9.51 -12.39 4.68
C ASP A 87 7.97 -12.39 4.69
N LEU A 88 7.36 -13.25 3.88
CA LEU A 88 5.91 -13.32 3.76
C LEU A 88 5.27 -14.15 4.87
N ASP A 89 6.05 -14.98 5.56
CA ASP A 89 5.54 -15.77 6.69
C ASP A 89 5.20 -14.85 7.88
N GLU A 90 5.89 -13.70 7.98
CA GLU A 90 5.64 -12.66 8.99
C GLU A 90 4.47 -11.73 8.64
N LEU A 91 3.82 -11.88 7.47
CA LEU A 91 2.82 -10.91 6.98
C LEU A 91 1.67 -10.70 8.00
N ASN A 92 1.30 -11.75 8.71
CA ASN A 92 0.22 -11.72 9.72
C ASN A 92 0.65 -11.13 11.07
N GLU A 93 1.96 -10.92 11.29
CA GLU A 93 2.48 -10.30 12.51
C GLU A 93 2.38 -8.78 12.48
N PHE A 94 2.15 -8.18 11.31
CA PHE A 94 2.02 -6.74 11.16
C PHE A 94 0.58 -6.25 11.34
N ALA A 95 0.42 -5.10 11.98
CA ALA A 95 -0.82 -4.36 12.19
C ALA A 95 -1.25 -3.64 10.90
N TRP A 96 -1.49 -4.39 9.83
CA TRP A 96 -1.86 -3.85 8.52
C TRP A 96 -3.17 -3.08 8.57
N ASP A 97 -4.13 -3.56 9.34
CA ASP A 97 -5.42 -2.90 9.54
C ASP A 97 -5.28 -1.50 10.15
N GLU A 98 -4.47 -1.36 11.21
CA GLU A 98 -4.20 -0.07 11.87
C GLU A 98 -3.44 0.87 10.93
N HIS A 99 -2.48 0.33 10.19
CA HIS A 99 -1.72 1.09 9.20
C HIS A 99 -2.58 1.62 8.05
N VAL A 100 -3.47 0.78 7.50
CA VAL A 100 -4.41 1.14 6.45
C VAL A 100 -5.40 2.19 6.96
N LEU A 101 -5.97 1.98 8.15
CA LEU A 101 -6.88 2.93 8.77
C LEU A 101 -6.20 4.28 9.01
N ALA A 102 -5.01 4.29 9.60
CA ALA A 102 -4.24 5.51 9.85
C ALA A 102 -3.91 6.25 8.55
N THR A 103 -3.61 5.52 7.48
CA THR A 103 -3.38 6.12 6.16
C THR A 103 -4.64 6.73 5.58
N ALA A 104 -5.78 6.03 5.63
CA ALA A 104 -7.06 6.55 5.16
C ALA A 104 -7.47 7.82 5.93
N LEU A 105 -7.35 7.80 7.27
CA LEU A 105 -7.65 8.96 8.12
C LEU A 105 -6.73 10.15 7.85
N ARG A 106 -5.43 9.91 7.61
CA ARG A 106 -4.48 10.96 7.24
C ARG A 106 -4.86 11.62 5.91
N GLU A 107 -5.21 10.83 4.90
CA GLU A 107 -5.66 11.38 3.61
C GLU A 107 -6.99 12.13 3.72
N ALA A 108 -7.92 11.65 4.58
CA ALA A 108 -9.14 12.37 4.90
C ALA A 108 -8.86 13.73 5.56
N GLY A 109 -7.90 13.79 6.49
CA GLY A 109 -7.45 15.04 7.11
C GLY A 109 -6.80 15.99 6.10
N ASN A 110 -5.89 15.49 5.25
CA ASN A 110 -5.29 16.26 4.15
C ASN A 110 -6.36 16.83 3.22
N TYR A 111 -7.42 16.07 2.95
CA TYR A 111 -8.56 16.51 2.15
C TYR A 111 -9.32 17.66 2.84
N GLN A 112 -9.64 17.54 4.13
CA GLN A 112 -10.34 18.58 4.87
C GLN A 112 -9.58 19.91 4.85
N LEU A 113 -8.27 19.87 5.12
CA LEU A 113 -7.41 21.05 5.08
C LEU A 113 -7.39 21.73 3.70
N LYS A 114 -7.32 20.95 2.61
CA LYS A 114 -7.38 21.49 1.24
C LYS A 114 -8.73 22.11 0.90
N ARG A 115 -9.81 21.51 1.39
CA ARG A 115 -11.17 22.03 1.23
C ARG A 115 -11.34 23.37 1.95
N GLU A 116 -10.87 23.48 3.19
CA GLU A 116 -10.90 24.72 3.97
C GLU A 116 -10.05 25.83 3.33
N ALA A 117 -8.95 25.46 2.66
CA ALA A 117 -8.12 26.39 1.89
C ALA A 117 -8.75 26.85 0.56
N GLY A 118 -9.98 26.42 0.21
CA GLY A 118 -10.69 26.89 -0.97
C GLY A 118 -10.21 26.30 -2.30
N ALA A 119 -9.50 25.17 -2.29
CA ALA A 119 -9.08 24.50 -3.52
C ALA A 119 -10.29 23.87 -4.24
N SER A 120 -10.71 24.45 -5.37
CA SER A 120 -11.89 24.01 -6.14
C SER A 120 -11.60 22.81 -7.05
N GLY A 121 -12.35 21.70 -6.88
CA GLY A 121 -12.39 20.58 -7.82
C GLY A 121 -13.26 19.42 -7.30
N PHE A 122 -13.93 18.68 -8.20
CA PHE A 122 -14.63 17.44 -7.85
C PHE A 122 -13.60 16.32 -7.62
N TRP A 123 -13.60 15.73 -6.43
CA TRP A 123 -12.64 14.70 -6.03
C TRP A 123 -13.37 13.53 -5.35
N ILE A 124 -12.97 12.29 -5.67
CA ILE A 124 -13.56 11.00 -5.25
C ILE A 124 -13.74 10.84 -3.71
N GLY A 125 -13.21 11.75 -2.89
CA GLY A 125 -13.32 11.78 -1.43
C GLY A 125 -14.72 11.96 -0.84
N GLY A 126 -15.77 12.16 -1.65
CA GLY A 126 -17.18 12.12 -1.18
C GLY A 126 -17.62 10.76 -0.62
N CYS A 127 -16.81 9.71 -0.77
CA CYS A 127 -17.08 8.35 -0.31
C CYS A 127 -16.59 8.06 1.13
N LEU A 128 -15.92 9.01 1.78
CA LEU A 128 -15.37 8.85 3.14
C LEU A 128 -16.37 8.75 4.31
N PRO A 129 -17.69 9.02 4.19
CA PRO A 129 -18.63 8.72 5.27
C PRO A 129 -18.67 7.24 5.69
N MET A 130 -18.06 6.32 4.92
CA MET A 130 -17.99 4.90 5.25
C MET A 130 -16.96 4.53 6.33
N PHE A 131 -16.05 5.45 6.72
CA PHE A 131 -14.99 5.15 7.71
C PHE A 131 -15.24 5.80 9.08
N VAL A 132 -16.40 6.41 9.29
CA VAL A 132 -16.79 6.94 10.60
C VAL A 132 -17.53 5.82 11.36
N VAL A 133 -16.80 5.10 12.20
CA VAL A 133 -17.34 4.27 13.30
C VAL A 133 -16.64 4.66 14.58
#